data_AF-A0A7S0TVL4-F1
#
_entry.id   AF-A0A7S0TVL4-F1
#
_cell.length_a   1.000
_cell.length_b   1.000
_cell.length_c   1.000
_cell.angle_alpha   90.00
_cell.angle_beta   90.00
_cell.angle_gamma   90.00
#
_symmetry.space_group_name_H-M   'P 1'
#
loop_
_entity.id
_entity.type
_entity.pdbx_description
1 polymer ?
#
loop_
_entity_poly.entity_id
_entity_poly.type
_entity_poly.pdbx_seq_one_letter_code
_entity_poly.pdbx_strand_id
1 'polypeptide(L)'
;RNSLLVAPMPTASTAQIMGNNECFEPYTSNLYSRRVMAGDFPVINPHLLKDLAELDLWTEDMKHRVLAAEGSIQGIEEIPQEIKDLYKTAWEIKQRCLIDMAADRGAFID
;
A
#
# COMPACT_ATOMS: atom_id res chain seq x y z
N ARG A 1 -29.97 21.78 8.22
CA ARG A 1 -28.56 21.91 7.76
C ARG A 1 -27.71 21.29 8.87
N ASN A 2 -26.74 20.44 8.54
CA ASN A 2 -26.04 19.58 9.51
C ASN A 2 -25.04 20.36 10.36
N SER A 3 -24.75 19.86 11.58
CA SER A 3 -23.81 20.48 12.51
C SER A 3 -22.35 20.13 12.23
N LEU A 4 -22.09 18.92 11.72
CA LEU A 4 -20.78 18.38 11.29
C LEU A 4 -21.00 17.55 10.02
N LEU A 5 -19.96 17.35 9.21
CA LEU A 5 -20.02 16.79 7.86
C LEU A 5 -18.88 15.83 7.51
N VAL A 6 -17.67 16.01 8.05
CA VAL A 6 -16.46 15.32 7.57
C VAL A 6 -15.79 14.60 8.73
N ALA A 7 -15.79 13.26 8.67
CA ALA A 7 -15.07 12.43 9.63
C ALA A 7 -14.49 11.19 8.91
N PRO A 8 -13.18 11.17 8.61
CA PRO A 8 -12.54 9.99 8.03
C PRO A 8 -12.56 8.81 9.01
N MET A 9 -13.27 7.75 8.66
CA MET A 9 -13.39 6.53 9.46
C MET A 9 -12.51 5.39 8.91
N PRO A 10 -12.23 4.34 9.70
CA PRO A 10 -11.64 3.12 9.16
C PRO A 10 -12.51 2.52 8.07
N THR A 11 -11.91 2.16 6.93
CA THR A 11 -12.64 1.68 5.75
C THR A 11 -12.31 0.23 5.40
N ALA A 12 -11.74 -0.56 6.32
CA ALA A 12 -11.29 -1.94 6.09
C ALA A 12 -12.18 -2.76 5.14
N SER A 13 -13.48 -2.91 5.43
CA SER A 13 -14.38 -3.75 4.62
C SER A 13 -14.72 -3.13 3.27
N THR A 14 -15.02 -1.83 3.22
CA THR A 14 -15.43 -1.16 1.98
C THR A 14 -14.25 -0.97 1.03
N ALA A 15 -13.06 -0.65 1.55
CA ALA A 15 -11.82 -0.60 0.79
C ALA A 15 -11.47 -1.96 0.20
N GLN A 16 -11.62 -3.04 0.98
CA GLN A 16 -11.39 -4.40 0.48
C GLN A 16 -12.35 -4.78 -0.66
N ILE A 17 -13.63 -4.42 -0.57
CA ILE A 17 -14.62 -4.63 -1.65
C ILE A 17 -14.22 -3.87 -2.91
N MET A 18 -13.75 -2.62 -2.76
CA MET A 18 -13.35 -1.76 -3.87
C MET A 18 -11.93 -2.04 -4.39
N GLY A 19 -11.14 -2.88 -3.71
CA GLY A 19 -9.75 -3.14 -4.04
C GLY A 19 -8.80 -1.97 -3.76
N ASN A 20 -9.17 -1.08 -2.83
CA ASN A 20 -8.36 0.08 -2.43
C ASN A 20 -7.60 -0.18 -1.13
N ASN A 21 -6.62 0.68 -0.83
CA ASN A 21 -6.00 0.71 0.49
C ASN A 21 -6.95 1.26 1.56
N GLU A 22 -6.65 0.99 2.82
CA GLU A 22 -7.44 1.50 3.93
C GLU A 22 -7.28 3.01 4.12
N CYS A 23 -8.40 3.73 4.02
CA CYS A 23 -8.55 5.14 4.36
C CYS A 23 -7.38 6.03 3.92
N PHE A 24 -6.81 6.80 4.85
CA PHE A 24 -5.65 7.66 4.63
C PHE A 24 -4.33 7.01 5.04
N GLU A 25 -4.33 5.70 5.28
CA GLU A 25 -3.16 4.98 5.76
C GLU A 25 -2.17 4.69 4.61
N PRO A 26 -0.86 4.65 4.89
CA PRO A 26 0.11 4.10 3.95
C PRO A 26 -0.10 2.59 3.76
N TYR A 27 0.48 2.02 2.70
CA TYR A 27 0.43 0.57 2.49
C TYR A 27 1.23 -0.16 3.58
N THR A 28 0.56 -0.99 4.37
CA THR A 28 1.24 -1.81 5.41
C THR A 28 2.21 -2.80 4.79
N SER A 29 1.86 -3.39 3.64
CA SER A 29 2.72 -4.24 2.82
C SER A 29 2.26 -4.16 1.35
N ASN A 30 3.19 -4.33 0.40
CA ASN A 30 2.82 -4.53 -1.01
C ASN A 30 2.35 -5.96 -1.30
N LEU A 31 2.20 -6.80 -0.27
CA LEU A 31 1.69 -8.15 -0.34
C LEU A 31 0.49 -8.28 0.60
N TYR A 32 -0.63 -8.80 0.10
CA TYR A 32 -1.80 -9.13 0.93
C TYR A 32 -2.32 -10.53 0.62
N SER A 33 -2.79 -11.23 1.65
CA SER A 33 -3.38 -12.56 1.49
C SER A 33 -4.87 -12.44 1.21
N ARG A 34 -5.32 -13.07 0.11
CA ARG A 34 -6.73 -13.21 -0.22
C ARG A 34 -7.19 -14.63 0.10
N ARG A 35 -8.06 -14.74 1.11
CA ARG A 35 -8.68 -15.99 1.52
C ARG A 35 -9.86 -16.34 0.62
N VAL A 36 -9.84 -17.55 0.04
CA VAL A 36 -10.89 -18.11 -0.81
C VAL A 36 -11.25 -19.50 -0.27
N MET A 37 -12.42 -20.05 -0.62
CA MET A 37 -12.79 -21.42 -0.22
C MET A 37 -11.76 -22.49 -0.66
N ALA A 38 -10.98 -22.20 -1.70
CA ALA A 38 -9.94 -23.06 -2.23
C ALA A 38 -8.55 -22.89 -1.55
N GLY A 39 -8.40 -21.95 -0.61
CA GLY A 39 -7.14 -21.66 0.07
C GLY A 39 -6.82 -20.17 0.18
N ASP A 40 -5.65 -19.87 0.74
CA ASP A 40 -5.10 -18.52 0.86
C ASP A 40 -4.13 -18.24 -0.29
N PHE A 41 -4.40 -17.18 -1.05
CA PHE A 41 -3.58 -16.80 -2.20
C PHE A 41 -2.87 -15.47 -1.91
N PRO A 42 -1.52 -15.42 -2.01
CA PRO A 42 -0.79 -14.17 -1.92
C PRO A 42 -1.07 -13.33 -3.16
N VAL A 43 -1.51 -12.09 -2.97
CA VAL A 43 -1.75 -11.10 -4.02
C VAL A 43 -0.81 -9.92 -3.80
N ILE A 44 -0.08 -9.55 -4.85
CA ILE A 44 0.82 -8.40 -4.84
C ILE A 44 0.02 -7.15 -5.21
N ASN A 45 0.45 -6.00 -4.68
CA ASN A 45 -0.13 -4.70 -4.99
C ASN A 45 -0.25 -4.53 -6.52
N PRO A 46 -1.46 -4.36 -7.07
CA PRO A 46 -1.67 -4.31 -8.52
C PRO A 46 -0.96 -3.11 -9.16
N HIS A 47 -0.76 -2.03 -8.42
CA HIS A 47 -0.02 -0.86 -8.90
C HIS A 47 1.47 -1.19 -9.07
N LEU A 48 2.09 -1.81 -8.06
CA LEU A 48 3.48 -2.25 -8.12
C LEU A 48 3.72 -3.24 -9.25
N LEU A 49 2.81 -4.20 -9.44
CA LEU A 49 2.92 -5.18 -10.51
C LEU A 49 2.86 -4.50 -11.88
N LYS A 50 1.97 -3.52 -12.05
CA LYS A 50 1.85 -2.75 -13.30
C LYS A 50 3.14 -1.98 -13.59
N ASP A 51 3.68 -1.26 -12.61
CA ASP A 51 4.89 -0.45 -12.81
C ASP A 51 6.12 -1.33 -13.08
N LEU A 52 6.25 -2.46 -12.39
CA LEU A 52 7.33 -3.42 -12.67
C LEU A 52 7.20 -4.06 -14.05
N ALA A 53 5.98 -4.29 -14.53
CA ALA A 53 5.73 -4.79 -15.87
C ALA A 53 6.04 -3.74 -16.95
N GLU A 54 5.71 -2.46 -16.71
CA GLU A 54 6.06 -1.36 -17.62
C GLU A 54 7.59 -1.13 -17.71
N LEU A 55 8.33 -1.51 -16.66
CA LEU A 55 9.80 -1.45 -16.63
C LEU A 55 10.48 -2.75 -17.11
N ASP A 56 9.72 -3.75 -17.59
CA ASP A 56 10.21 -5.09 -17.95
C ASP A 56 11.00 -5.80 -16.81
N LEU A 57 10.74 -5.42 -15.56
CA LEU A 57 11.36 -6.00 -14.36
C LEU A 57 10.52 -7.13 -13.76
N TRP A 58 9.28 -7.31 -14.23
CA TRP A 58 8.38 -8.33 -13.73
C TRP A 58 8.75 -9.73 -14.24
N THR A 59 9.42 -10.50 -13.38
CA THR A 59 9.83 -11.89 -13.64
C THR A 59 9.39 -12.81 -12.49
N GLU A 60 9.36 -14.13 -12.71
CA GLU A 60 9.06 -15.09 -11.62
C GLU A 60 10.09 -14.99 -10.49
N ASP A 61 11.36 -14.71 -10.80
CA ASP A 61 12.38 -14.48 -9.78
C ASP A 61 12.08 -13.23 -8.94
N MET A 62 11.69 -12.12 -9.59
CA MET A 62 11.26 -10.89 -8.91
C MET A 62 10.09 -11.17 -7.96
N LYS A 63 9.09 -11.91 -8.42
CA LYS A 63 7.95 -12.34 -7.60
C LYS A 63 8.39 -13.14 -6.37
N HIS A 64 9.32 -14.10 -6.53
CA HIS A 64 9.86 -14.85 -5.40
C HIS A 64 10.60 -13.95 -4.40
N ARG A 65 11.36 -12.96 -4.87
CA ARG A 65 12.04 -11.99 -4.00
C ARG A 65 11.07 -11.10 -3.23
N VAL A 66 10.03 -10.59 -3.89
CA VAL A 66 8.98 -9.79 -3.24
C VAL A 66 8.24 -10.61 -2.17
N LEU A 67 7.97 -11.89 -2.46
CA LEU A 67 7.38 -12.81 -1.48
C LEU A 67 8.31 -13.08 -0.29
N ALA A 68 9.61 -13.29 -0.55
CA ALA A 68 10.61 -13.53 0.48
C ALA A 68 10.86 -12.29 1.38
N ALA A 69 10.67 -11.09 0.82
CA ALA A 69 10.77 -9.82 1.54
C ALA A 69 9.45 -9.37 2.20
N GLU A 70 8.46 -10.27 2.28
CA GLU A 70 7.14 -10.03 2.89
C GLU A 70 6.42 -8.76 2.35
N GLY A 71 6.68 -8.43 1.08
CA GLY A 71 6.10 -7.27 0.38
C GLY A 71 6.88 -5.95 0.52
N SER A 72 8.08 -5.94 1.13
CA SER A 72 9.02 -4.84 0.97
C SER A 72 9.84 -5.00 -0.31
N ILE A 73 10.08 -3.89 -1.03
CA ILE A 73 10.92 -3.88 -2.25
C ILE A 73 12.24 -3.12 -2.06
N GLN A 74 12.50 -2.59 -0.86
CA GLN A 74 13.67 -1.73 -0.62
C GLN A 74 15.00 -2.48 -0.80
N GLY A 75 15.01 -3.77 -0.44
CA GLY A 75 16.20 -4.63 -0.53
C GLY A 75 16.52 -5.17 -1.93
N ILE A 76 15.69 -4.89 -2.94
CA ILE A 76 15.85 -5.44 -4.29
C ILE A 76 16.63 -4.44 -5.15
N GLU A 77 17.92 -4.69 -5.41
CA GLU A 77 18.81 -3.73 -6.11
C GLU A 77 18.37 -3.38 -7.53
N GLU A 78 17.73 -4.30 -8.24
CA GLU A 78 17.25 -4.11 -9.62
C GLU A 78 16.12 -3.08 -9.76
N ILE A 79 15.38 -2.82 -8.68
CA ILE A 79 14.27 -1.86 -8.71
C ILE A 79 14.83 -0.44 -8.58
N PRO A 80 14.49 0.48 -9.50
CA PRO A 80 14.91 1.87 -9.44
C PRO A 80 14.50 2.55 -8.13
N GLN A 81 15.31 3.52 -7.68
CA GLN A 81 15.06 4.22 -6.42
C GLN A 81 13.71 4.95 -6.42
N GLU A 82 13.26 5.46 -7.57
CA GLU A 82 11.97 6.15 -7.70
C GLU A 82 10.79 5.22 -7.38
N ILE A 83 10.83 3.98 -7.86
CA ILE A 83 9.81 2.97 -7.57
C ILE A 83 9.89 2.53 -6.11
N LYS A 84 11.11 2.36 -5.58
CA LYS A 84 11.31 2.08 -4.15
C LYS A 84 10.74 3.17 -3.26
N ASP A 85 10.94 4.43 -3.62
CA ASP A 85 10.42 5.56 -2.87
C ASP A 85 8.89 5.64 -2.92
N LEU A 86 8.28 5.28 -4.06
CA LEU A 86 6.83 5.26 -4.25
C LEU A 86 6.13 4.16 -3.45
N TYR A 87 6.71 2.96 -3.41
CA TYR A 87 6.11 1.77 -2.78
C TYR A 87 6.66 1.49 -1.38
N LYS A 88 7.07 2.53 -0.66
CA LYS A 88 7.44 2.40 0.76
C LYS A 88 6.27 1.89 1.58
N THR A 89 6.56 0.93 2.44
CA THR A 89 5.57 0.41 3.38
C THR A 89 5.41 1.34 4.58
N ALA A 90 4.34 1.16 5.35
CA ALA A 90 4.07 1.91 6.58
C ALA A 90 5.25 1.90 7.57
N TRP A 91 6.02 0.82 7.57
CA TRP A 91 7.21 0.62 8.41
C TRP A 91 8.45 1.37 7.93
N GLU A 92 8.50 1.71 6.64
CA GLU A 92 9.61 2.39 5.99
C GLU A 92 9.42 3.92 5.95
N ILE A 93 8.22 4.39 6.28
CA ILE A 93 7.87 5.81 6.31
C ILE A 93 8.13 6.40 7.70
N LYS A 94 8.74 7.58 7.73
CA LYS A 94 8.94 8.35 8.96
C LYS A 94 7.58 8.74 9.55
N GLN A 95 7.29 8.26 10.75
CA GLN A 95 6.00 8.49 11.42
C GLN A 95 5.69 9.99 11.63
N ARG A 96 6.72 10.83 11.80
CA ARG A 96 6.58 12.29 11.84
C ARG A 96 5.83 12.85 10.62
N CYS A 97 6.13 12.33 9.43
CA CYS A 97 5.47 12.74 8.18
C CYS A 97 3.96 12.45 8.23
N LEU A 98 3.56 11.30 8.76
CA LEU A 98 2.15 10.93 8.89
C LEU A 98 1.41 11.89 9.84
N ILE A 99 2.06 12.27 10.95
CA ILE A 99 1.51 13.25 11.91
C ILE A 99 1.37 14.62 11.26
N ASP A 100 2.39 15.09 10.55
CA ASP A 100 2.36 16.39 9.88
C ASP A 100 1.25 16.42 8.81
N MET A 101 1.12 15.36 7.98
CA MET A 101 0.02 15.22 7.01
C MET A 101 -1.37 15.09 7.67
N ALA A 102 -1.46 14.52 8.87
CA ALA A 102 -2.70 14.45 9.64
C ALA A 102 -3.09 15.83 10.19
N ALA A 103 -2.12 16.62 10.65
CA ALA A 103 -2.34 18.00 11.08
C ALA A 103 -2.78 18.88 9.91
N ASP A 104 -2.13 18.75 8.74
CA ASP A 104 -2.47 19.51 7.53
C ASP A 104 -3.92 19.26 7.07
N ARG A 105 -4.35 17.99 7.00
CA ARG A 105 -5.74 17.67 6.61
C ARG A 105 -6.74 18.01 7.71
N GLY A 106 -6.32 17.99 8.97
CA GLY A 106 -7.17 18.28 10.13
C GLY A 106 -7.80 19.67 10.09
N ALA A 107 -7.17 20.64 9.41
CA ALA A 107 -7.73 21.97 9.19
C ALA A 107 -9.04 21.99 8.36
N PHE A 108 -9.35 20.90 7.67
CA PHE A 108 -10.53 20.76 6.80
C PHE A 108 -11.53 19.70 7.30
N ILE A 109 -11.35 19.20 8.53
CA ILE A 109 -12.20 18.21 9.20
C ILE A 109 -12.91 18.92 10.37
N ASP A 110 -14.19 18.64 10.57
CA ASP A 110 -15.03 19.29 11.60
C ASP A 110 -15.20 18.47 12.89
#